data_AF-A0A2P8KL97-F1
#
_entry.id   AF-A0A2P8KL97-F1
#
_cell.length_a   1.000
_cell.length_b   1.000
_cell.length_c   1.000
_cell.angle_alpha   90.00
_cell.angle_beta   90.00
_cell.angle_gamma   90.00
#
_symmetry.space_group_name_H-M   'P 1'
#
loop_
_entity.id
_entity.type
_entity.pdbx_description
1 polymer ?
#
loop_
_entity_poly.entity_id
_entity_poly.type
_entity_poly.pdbx_seq_one_letter_code
_entity_poly.pdbx_strand_id
1 'polypeptide(L)'
;MKGARAFPGVEYAAGISGDIYLGKPEALIAAGLLTAEHIPGWPGMPPTSATFFDGARVDRRQRVPHDERWMHALRYGNNIRLTKGISAEEKRRREEALRAEIEEEDRNQPKTDIGMDAALKAFNDASTLFKVGDKVRVGDKPAVVTGEYQLRRVRSSDGEFFDAAKGYRVDYRPGYTVQYRNGEEFFFAAGYLSDEDDAPTHLRLVAGRSTQAARPMMEFRERERM
;
A
#
# COMPACT_ATOMS: atom_id res chain seq x y z
N MET A 1 -33.07 24.60 -23.78
CA MET A 1 -33.63 25.44 -22.69
C MET A 1 -33.95 24.57 -21.49
N LYS A 2 -33.16 24.66 -20.42
CA LYS A 2 -33.51 24.46 -19.00
C LYS A 2 -32.29 24.95 -18.21
N GLY A 3 -32.49 25.94 -17.34
CA GLY A 3 -31.44 26.78 -16.76
C GLY A 3 -30.39 26.00 -15.97
N ALA A 4 -29.14 26.07 -16.42
CA ALA A 4 -27.99 25.68 -15.64
C ALA A 4 -27.79 26.73 -14.53
N ARG A 5 -28.13 26.38 -13.29
CA ARG A 5 -27.60 27.08 -12.12
C ARG A 5 -26.08 26.90 -12.16
N ALA A 6 -25.35 27.97 -12.47
CA ALA A 6 -23.90 27.99 -12.48
C ALA A 6 -23.38 27.83 -11.04
N PHE A 7 -23.21 26.58 -10.60
CA PHE A 7 -22.40 26.28 -9.43
C PHE A 7 -20.93 26.49 -9.79
N PRO A 8 -20.12 27.17 -8.96
CA PRO A 8 -18.70 27.29 -9.19
C PRO A 8 -18.05 25.90 -9.27
N GLY A 9 -17.19 25.71 -10.26
CA GLY A 9 -16.53 24.44 -10.56
C GLY A 9 -15.76 23.93 -9.34
N VAL A 10 -16.26 22.82 -8.77
CA VAL A 10 -15.52 22.02 -7.81
C VAL A 10 -14.48 21.26 -8.62
N GLU A 11 -13.24 21.75 -8.60
CA GLU A 11 -12.12 20.95 -9.08
C GLU A 11 -11.69 20.08 -7.90
N TYR A 12 -12.05 18.78 -7.95
CA TYR A 12 -11.47 17.80 -7.05
C TYR A 12 -9.97 17.72 -7.34
N ALA A 13 -9.16 18.45 -6.59
CA ALA A 13 -7.75 18.14 -6.55
C ALA A 13 -7.60 16.83 -5.79
N ALA A 14 -6.95 15.84 -6.40
CA ALA A 14 -6.50 14.62 -5.76
C ALA A 14 -5.61 15.00 -4.57
N GLY A 15 -6.23 15.15 -3.40
CA GLY A 15 -5.62 15.75 -2.23
C GLY A 15 -6.45 15.40 -1.01
N ILE A 16 -5.87 14.54 -0.18
CA ILE A 16 -6.48 13.94 1.02
C ILE A 16 -6.79 15.00 2.11
N SER A 17 -6.48 16.28 1.86
CA SER A 17 -6.51 17.35 2.85
C SER A 17 -7.68 18.33 2.74
N GLY A 18 -8.51 18.29 1.70
CA GLY A 18 -9.68 19.17 1.60
C GLY A 18 -10.34 19.25 0.22
N ASP A 19 -11.49 19.92 0.17
CA ASP A 19 -12.19 20.24 -1.08
C ASP A 19 -11.67 21.57 -1.66
N ILE A 20 -11.48 21.61 -2.98
CA ILE A 20 -11.00 22.80 -3.69
C ILE A 20 -12.11 23.37 -4.57
N TYR A 21 -12.35 24.67 -4.40
CA TYR A 21 -13.32 25.44 -5.17
C TYR A 21 -12.57 26.54 -5.93
N LEU A 22 -12.77 26.61 -7.24
CA LEU A 22 -12.15 27.64 -8.08
C LEU A 22 -13.25 28.49 -8.71
N GLY A 23 -13.16 29.81 -8.55
CA GLY A 23 -14.13 30.70 -9.18
C GLY A 23 -13.90 32.17 -8.90
N LYS A 24 -14.73 33.00 -9.52
CA LYS A 24 -14.77 34.43 -9.23
C LYS A 24 -15.24 34.65 -7.78
N PRO A 25 -14.75 35.71 -7.08
CA PRO A 25 -15.15 35.99 -5.71
C PRO A 25 -16.67 36.05 -5.52
N GLU A 26 -17.38 36.69 -6.44
CA GLU A 26 -18.84 36.86 -6.36
C GLU A 26 -19.58 35.52 -6.44
N ALA A 27 -19.08 34.59 -7.26
CA ALA A 27 -19.66 33.25 -7.40
C ALA A 27 -19.45 32.40 -6.14
N LEU A 28 -18.27 32.51 -5.50
CA LEU A 28 -17.99 31.80 -4.25
C LEU A 28 -18.79 32.37 -3.07
N ILE A 29 -19.03 33.68 -3.05
CA ILE A 29 -19.94 34.32 -2.09
C ILE A 29 -21.38 33.87 -2.33
N ALA A 30 -21.86 33.91 -3.58
CA ALA A 30 -23.21 33.47 -3.92
C ALA A 30 -23.45 31.99 -3.58
N ALA A 31 -22.42 31.16 -3.65
CA ALA A 31 -22.46 29.75 -3.24
C ALA A 31 -22.39 29.55 -1.71
N GLY A 32 -22.23 30.61 -0.92
CA GLY A 32 -22.09 30.54 0.54
C GLY A 32 -20.78 29.90 1.01
N LEU A 33 -19.78 29.80 0.14
CA LEU A 33 -18.51 29.15 0.45
C LEU A 33 -17.53 30.11 1.15
N LEU A 34 -17.66 31.40 0.87
CA LEU A 34 -16.79 32.48 1.32
C LEU A 34 -17.63 33.73 1.62
N THR A 35 -17.19 34.59 2.54
CA THR A 35 -17.75 35.94 2.71
C THR A 35 -16.85 37.00 2.08
N ALA A 36 -17.36 38.20 1.83
CA ALA A 36 -16.56 39.29 1.25
C ALA A 36 -15.33 39.64 2.12
N GLU A 37 -15.48 39.55 3.43
CA GLU A 37 -14.41 39.79 4.40
C GLU A 37 -13.27 38.77 4.30
N HIS A 38 -13.55 37.57 3.79
CA HIS A 38 -12.55 36.50 3.65
C HIS A 38 -11.78 36.55 2.33
N ILE A 39 -12.02 37.55 1.46
CA ILE A 39 -11.34 37.68 0.17
C ILE A 39 -9.92 38.27 0.37
N PRO A 40 -8.85 37.59 -0.10
CA PRO A 40 -7.53 38.20 -0.14
C PRO A 40 -7.50 39.47 -1.00
N GLY A 41 -6.95 40.55 -0.45
CA GLY A 41 -6.91 41.89 -1.07
C GLY A 41 -8.08 42.80 -0.71
N TRP A 42 -9.04 42.35 0.11
CA TRP A 42 -10.01 43.22 0.76
C TRP A 42 -9.35 44.05 1.88
N PRO A 43 -9.90 45.22 2.27
CA PRO A 43 -9.33 46.02 3.36
C PRO A 43 -9.14 45.19 4.63
N GLY A 44 -7.91 45.15 5.17
CA GLY A 44 -7.54 44.34 6.34
C GLY A 44 -7.10 42.90 6.03
N MET A 45 -7.21 42.44 4.78
CA MET A 45 -6.73 41.12 4.34
C MET A 45 -5.41 41.20 3.57
N PRO A 46 -4.57 40.13 3.61
CA PRO A 46 -3.36 40.08 2.81
C PRO A 46 -3.71 40.05 1.31
N PRO A 47 -2.86 40.59 0.43
CA PRO A 47 -3.17 40.74 -0.99
C PRO A 47 -3.26 39.41 -1.76
N THR A 48 -2.56 38.38 -1.28
CA THR A 48 -2.34 37.14 -2.03
C THR A 48 -3.09 35.94 -1.46
N SER A 49 -3.05 35.73 -0.14
CA SER A 49 -3.70 34.57 0.48
C SER A 49 -4.05 34.84 1.94
N ALA A 50 -5.07 34.15 2.43
CA ALA A 50 -5.47 34.17 3.82
C ALA A 50 -5.90 32.77 4.26
N THR A 51 -5.55 32.41 5.49
CA THR A 51 -6.01 31.18 6.14
C THR A 51 -6.96 31.55 7.26
N PHE A 52 -8.02 30.77 7.39
CA PHE A 52 -9.08 30.95 8.37
C PHE A 52 -9.29 29.67 9.14
N PHE A 53 -9.65 29.83 10.41
CA PHE A 53 -10.06 28.75 11.30
C PHE A 53 -11.26 29.27 12.09
N ASP A 54 -12.38 28.54 12.07
CA ASP A 54 -13.66 29.00 12.65
C ASP A 54 -14.10 30.39 12.15
N GLY A 55 -13.82 30.67 10.87
CA GLY A 55 -14.14 31.95 10.22
C GLY A 55 -13.23 33.13 10.62
N ALA A 56 -12.35 32.96 11.60
CA ALA A 56 -11.37 33.95 12.00
C ALA A 56 -10.06 33.76 11.23
N ARG A 57 -9.41 34.87 10.84
CA ARG A 57 -8.10 34.82 10.18
C ARG A 57 -7.04 34.34 11.17
N VAL A 58 -6.25 33.35 10.76
CA VAL A 58 -5.11 32.85 11.52
C VAL A 58 -3.80 33.32 10.91
N ASP A 59 -2.79 33.52 11.76
CA ASP A 59 -1.44 33.86 11.28
C ASP A 59 -0.79 32.61 10.67
N ARG A 60 0.05 32.80 9.65
CA ARG A 60 0.77 31.76 8.93
C ARG A 60 1.68 30.92 9.84
N ARG A 61 2.09 31.47 10.99
CA ARG A 61 2.92 30.77 12.00
C ARG A 61 2.12 29.83 12.89
N GLN A 62 0.80 29.98 12.96
CA GLN A 62 -0.05 29.12 13.78
C GLN A 62 -0.29 27.79 13.05
N ARG A 63 0.02 26.68 13.74
CA ARG A 63 -0.36 25.34 13.27
C ARG A 63 -1.80 25.08 13.69
N VAL A 64 -2.70 25.14 12.72
CA VAL A 64 -4.12 24.80 12.89
C VAL A 64 -4.42 23.45 12.24
N PRO A 65 -5.34 22.66 12.81
CA PRO A 65 -5.84 21.44 12.16
C PRO A 65 -6.48 21.76 10.81
N HIS A 66 -6.32 20.89 9.80
CA HIS A 66 -6.97 21.00 8.50
C HIS A 66 -8.32 20.24 8.51
N ASP A 67 -9.20 20.59 9.46
CA ASP A 67 -10.55 20.02 9.58
C ASP A 67 -11.60 20.96 8.92
N GLU A 68 -12.89 20.68 9.09
CA GLU A 68 -13.99 21.44 8.48
C GLU A 68 -14.00 22.94 8.82
N ARG A 69 -13.34 23.32 9.91
CA ARG A 69 -13.24 24.71 10.37
C ARG A 69 -12.13 25.45 9.64
N TRP A 70 -11.21 24.71 9.03
CA TRP A 70 -10.08 25.25 8.30
C TRP A 70 -10.46 25.61 6.87
N MET A 71 -9.99 26.78 6.46
CA MET A 71 -10.19 27.29 5.10
C MET A 71 -8.97 28.08 4.67
N HIS A 72 -8.54 27.90 3.42
CA HIS A 72 -7.48 28.67 2.82
C HIS A 72 -7.93 29.28 1.50
N ALA A 73 -7.94 30.61 1.44
CA ALA A 73 -8.27 31.37 0.24
C ALA A 73 -6.98 31.90 -0.39
N LEU A 74 -6.72 31.51 -1.63
CA LEU A 74 -5.60 31.97 -2.43
C LEU A 74 -6.13 32.73 -3.64
N ARG A 75 -5.62 33.95 -3.86
CA ARG A 75 -5.92 34.71 -5.08
C ARG A 75 -5.14 34.14 -6.25
N TYR A 76 -5.86 33.81 -7.32
CA TYR A 76 -5.33 33.24 -8.55
C TYR A 76 -5.83 34.08 -9.74
N GLY A 77 -5.10 35.16 -10.04
CA GLY A 77 -5.53 36.17 -11.00
C GLY A 77 -6.82 36.86 -10.56
N ASN A 78 -7.85 36.77 -11.41
CA ASN A 78 -9.21 37.29 -11.15
C ASN A 78 -10.11 36.28 -10.41
N ASN A 79 -9.61 35.08 -10.13
CA ASN A 79 -10.32 34.04 -9.41
C ASN A 79 -9.72 33.85 -8.02
N ILE A 80 -10.46 33.15 -7.17
CA ILE A 80 -10.01 32.63 -5.89
C ILE A 80 -10.00 31.10 -5.97
N ARG A 81 -8.90 30.51 -5.53
CA ARG A 81 -8.80 29.10 -5.20
C ARG A 81 -9.04 28.97 -3.70
N LEU A 82 -10.16 28.36 -3.34
CA LEU A 82 -10.58 28.14 -1.96
C LEU A 82 -10.39 26.67 -1.61
N THR A 83 -9.56 26.36 -0.63
CA THR A 83 -9.46 25.02 -0.06
C THR A 83 -10.21 24.99 1.27
N LYS A 84 -11.17 24.09 1.44
CA LYS A 84 -11.86 23.86 2.72
C LYS A 84 -11.44 22.50 3.27
N GLY A 85 -11.13 22.44 4.55
CA GLY A 85 -10.83 21.16 5.19
C GLY A 85 -12.09 20.29 5.23
N ILE A 86 -11.87 18.99 5.40
CA ILE A 86 -12.92 17.97 5.45
C ILE A 86 -12.88 17.28 6.82
N SER A 87 -13.97 16.64 7.23
CA SER A 87 -13.97 15.84 8.46
C SER A 87 -12.97 14.69 8.38
N ALA A 88 -12.51 14.24 9.55
CA ALA A 88 -11.69 13.05 9.66
C ALA A 88 -12.40 11.80 9.11
N GLU A 89 -13.72 11.71 9.25
CA GLU A 89 -14.53 10.61 8.73
C GLU A 89 -14.54 10.59 7.20
N GLU A 90 -14.77 11.75 6.57
CA GLU A 90 -14.76 11.85 5.10
C GLU A 90 -13.35 11.62 4.54
N LYS A 91 -12.33 12.12 5.23
CA LYS A 91 -10.93 11.84 4.90
C LYS A 91 -10.66 10.33 4.89
N ARG A 92 -11.07 9.61 5.94
CA ARG A 92 -10.92 8.15 6.03
C ARG A 92 -11.68 7.44 4.91
N ARG A 93 -12.93 7.83 4.63
CA ARG A 93 -13.74 7.26 3.55
C ARG A 93 -13.05 7.40 2.19
N ARG A 94 -12.46 8.58 1.92
CA ARG A 94 -11.71 8.84 0.68
C ARG A 94 -10.40 8.06 0.61
N GLU A 95 -9.67 7.94 1.71
CA GLU A 95 -8.46 7.12 1.80
C GLU A 95 -8.75 5.64 1.53
N GLU A 96 -9.85 5.11 2.09
CA GLU A 96 -10.29 3.72 1.85
C GLU A 96 -10.70 3.49 0.38
N ALA A 97 -11.44 4.44 -0.22
CA ALA A 97 -11.82 4.37 -1.63
C ALA A 97 -10.59 4.39 -2.56
N LEU A 98 -9.64 5.30 -2.33
CA LEU A 98 -8.41 5.39 -3.10
C LEU A 98 -7.57 4.11 -2.94
N ARG A 99 -7.50 3.55 -1.74
CA ARG A 99 -6.78 2.30 -1.49
C ARG A 99 -7.40 1.14 -2.27
N ALA A 100 -8.73 1.05 -2.29
CA ALA A 100 -9.42 0.03 -3.06
C ALA A 100 -9.20 0.20 -4.58
N GLU A 101 -9.21 1.44 -5.08
CA GLU A 101 -8.93 1.74 -6.49
C GLU A 101 -7.50 1.34 -6.89
N ILE A 102 -6.49 1.71 -6.08
CA ILE A 102 -5.10 1.30 -6.30
C ILE A 102 -4.98 -0.23 -6.29
N GLU A 103 -5.63 -0.91 -5.36
CA GLU A 103 -5.58 -2.37 -5.27
C GLU A 103 -6.26 -3.05 -6.47
N GLU A 104 -7.31 -2.44 -7.03
CA GLU A 104 -7.99 -2.91 -8.23
C GLU A 104 -7.15 -2.65 -9.50
N GLU A 105 -6.53 -1.47 -9.61
CA GLU A 105 -5.59 -1.17 -10.69
C GLU A 105 -4.37 -2.10 -10.67
N ASP A 106 -3.78 -2.35 -9.49
CA ASP A 106 -2.67 -3.29 -9.31
C ASP A 106 -3.06 -4.72 -9.69
N ARG A 107 -4.31 -5.13 -9.47
CA ARG A 107 -4.83 -6.44 -9.90
C ARG A 107 -5.04 -6.53 -11.41
N ASN A 108 -5.40 -5.42 -12.04
CA ASN A 108 -5.79 -5.39 -13.45
C ASN A 108 -4.62 -5.09 -14.38
N GLN A 109 -3.57 -4.40 -13.92
CA GLN A 109 -2.38 -4.15 -14.71
C GLN A 109 -1.49 -5.40 -14.75
N PRO A 110 -1.24 -5.99 -15.92
CA PRO A 110 -0.22 -7.03 -16.03
C PRO A 110 1.12 -6.39 -15.68
N LYS A 111 1.79 -6.90 -14.64
CA LYS A 111 3.14 -6.44 -14.32
C LYS A 111 4.06 -6.79 -15.48
N THR A 112 5.06 -5.97 -15.72
CA THR A 112 6.10 -6.26 -16.72
C THR A 112 6.91 -7.46 -16.24
N ASP A 113 7.12 -8.47 -17.09
CA ASP A 113 7.98 -9.61 -16.78
C ASP A 113 9.38 -9.08 -16.40
N ILE A 114 9.71 -9.18 -15.12
CA ILE A 114 11.02 -8.74 -14.58
C ILE A 114 12.16 -9.63 -15.09
N GLY A 115 11.83 -10.75 -15.74
CA GLY A 115 12.76 -11.75 -16.22
C GLY A 115 13.25 -12.67 -15.11
N MET A 116 13.67 -13.87 -15.51
CA MET A 116 14.18 -14.88 -14.59
C MET A 116 15.38 -14.38 -13.77
N ASP A 117 16.24 -13.53 -14.35
CA ASP A 117 17.45 -13.03 -13.69
C ASP A 117 17.14 -12.07 -12.53
N ALA A 118 16.14 -11.19 -12.69
CA ALA A 118 15.72 -10.30 -11.61
C ALA A 118 15.02 -11.07 -10.50
N ALA A 119 14.19 -12.05 -10.87
CA ALA A 119 13.56 -12.95 -9.92
C ALA A 119 14.61 -13.79 -9.16
N LEU A 120 15.67 -14.24 -9.83
CA LEU A 120 16.78 -14.97 -9.22
C LEU A 120 17.59 -14.10 -8.26
N LYS A 121 17.76 -12.80 -8.56
CA LYS A 121 18.40 -11.87 -7.63
C LYS A 121 17.61 -11.75 -6.33
N ALA A 122 16.29 -11.57 -6.41
CA ALA A 122 15.43 -11.52 -5.23
C ALA A 122 15.41 -12.86 -4.47
N PHE A 123 15.50 -13.97 -5.19
CA PHE A 123 15.59 -15.32 -4.64
C PHE A 123 16.91 -15.56 -3.87
N ASN A 124 18.05 -15.09 -4.39
CA ASN A 124 19.35 -15.27 -3.75
C ASN A 124 19.47 -14.52 -2.41
N ASP A 125 18.71 -13.44 -2.24
CA ASP A 125 18.64 -12.70 -0.98
C ASP A 125 17.73 -13.40 0.06
N ALA A 126 16.96 -14.41 -0.34
CA ALA A 126 16.08 -15.16 0.54
C ALA A 126 16.82 -16.28 1.27
N SER A 127 16.59 -16.41 2.58
CA SER A 127 17.11 -17.52 3.37
C SER A 127 16.18 -18.74 3.30
N THR A 128 16.75 -19.94 3.19
CA THR A 128 16.02 -21.20 3.21
C THR A 128 15.80 -21.68 4.64
N LEU A 129 14.63 -22.28 4.90
CA LEU A 129 14.27 -22.86 6.20
C LEU A 129 14.40 -24.39 6.19
N PHE A 130 14.03 -25.03 5.08
CA PHE A 130 14.00 -26.48 4.96
C PHE A 130 15.21 -26.99 4.17
N LYS A 131 15.64 -28.20 4.53
CA LYS A 131 16.70 -28.96 3.87
C LYS A 131 16.13 -30.22 3.24
N VAL A 132 16.86 -30.78 2.27
CA VAL A 132 16.53 -32.09 1.70
C VAL A 132 16.54 -33.14 2.82
N GLY A 133 15.47 -33.92 2.89
CA GLY A 133 15.24 -34.92 3.94
C GLY A 133 14.32 -34.45 5.07
N ASP A 134 14.03 -33.14 5.16
CA ASP A 134 13.11 -32.63 6.18
C ASP A 134 11.68 -33.10 5.92
N LYS A 135 10.98 -33.45 6.99
CA LYS A 135 9.55 -33.77 6.96
C LYS A 135 8.75 -32.49 7.07
N VAL A 136 7.81 -32.32 6.15
CA VAL A 136 6.98 -31.12 6.04
C VAL A 136 5.53 -31.53 5.82
N ARG A 137 4.61 -30.60 6.03
CA ARG A 137 3.21 -30.73 5.63
C ARG A 137 2.90 -29.77 4.49
N VAL A 138 2.11 -30.27 3.54
CA VAL A 138 1.50 -29.49 2.46
C VAL A 138 0.01 -29.49 2.69
N GLY A 139 -0.53 -28.44 3.31
CA GLY A 139 -1.85 -28.48 3.91
C GLY A 139 -1.93 -29.62 4.93
N ASP A 140 -2.90 -30.51 4.81
CA ASP A 140 -3.05 -31.63 5.76
C ASP A 140 -2.19 -32.85 5.45
N LYS A 141 -1.45 -32.88 4.33
CA LYS A 141 -0.73 -34.07 3.85
C LYS A 141 0.75 -34.03 4.23
N PRO A 142 1.30 -35.10 4.85
CA PRO A 142 2.74 -35.19 5.13
C PRO A 142 3.53 -35.47 3.85
N ALA A 143 4.66 -34.78 3.70
CA ALA A 143 5.59 -34.90 2.60
C ALA A 143 7.05 -34.80 3.10
N VAL A 144 8.00 -35.16 2.25
CA VAL A 144 9.44 -35.02 2.52
C VAL A 144 10.06 -34.15 1.45
N VAL A 145 10.91 -33.20 1.84
CA VAL A 145 11.64 -32.37 0.89
C VAL A 145 12.68 -33.21 0.18
N THR A 146 12.57 -33.37 -1.15
CA THR A 146 13.51 -34.15 -1.97
C THR A 146 14.45 -33.29 -2.80
N GLY A 147 14.10 -32.03 -3.04
CA GLY A 147 14.90 -31.08 -3.82
C GLY A 147 15.30 -29.84 -3.03
N GLU A 148 16.35 -29.17 -3.51
CA GLU A 148 16.79 -27.89 -2.97
C GLU A 148 15.76 -26.79 -3.21
N TYR A 149 15.90 -25.68 -2.47
CA TYR A 149 15.11 -24.48 -2.70
C TYR A 149 15.42 -23.95 -4.10
N GLN A 150 14.39 -23.76 -4.91
CA GLN A 150 14.53 -23.38 -6.31
C GLN A 150 13.45 -22.36 -6.69
N LEU A 151 13.78 -21.48 -7.62
CA LEU A 151 12.83 -20.61 -8.28
C LEU A 151 12.26 -21.31 -9.52
N ARG A 152 10.93 -21.45 -9.58
CA ARG A 152 10.26 -22.02 -10.75
C ARG A 152 9.23 -21.08 -11.33
N ARG A 153 9.11 -21.13 -12.65
CA ARG A 153 8.03 -20.48 -13.39
C ARG A 153 6.77 -21.32 -13.28
N VAL A 154 5.73 -20.80 -12.63
CA VAL A 154 4.48 -21.50 -12.33
C VAL A 154 3.33 -20.82 -13.07
N ARG A 155 2.42 -21.61 -13.65
CA ARG A 155 1.17 -21.10 -14.21
C ARG A 155 0.17 -20.83 -13.08
N SER A 156 -0.43 -19.66 -13.06
CA SER A 156 -1.39 -19.24 -12.03
C SER A 156 -2.56 -18.50 -12.69
N SER A 157 -3.77 -18.60 -12.13
CA SER A 157 -4.91 -17.74 -12.52
C SER A 157 -4.61 -16.27 -12.26
N ASP A 158 -3.86 -16.02 -11.19
CA ASP A 158 -3.49 -14.69 -10.68
C ASP A 158 -1.98 -14.45 -10.83
N GLY A 159 -1.36 -15.03 -11.88
CA GLY A 159 0.06 -14.83 -12.13
C GLY A 159 0.38 -13.36 -12.40
N GLU A 160 1.55 -12.92 -11.94
CA GLU A 160 1.98 -11.52 -12.04
C GLU A 160 2.19 -11.07 -13.50
N PHE A 161 2.55 -11.99 -14.39
CA PHE A 161 2.90 -11.70 -15.78
C PHE A 161 2.02 -12.48 -16.74
N PHE A 162 1.71 -11.92 -17.90
CA PHE A 162 1.00 -12.64 -18.96
C PHE A 162 1.99 -13.14 -20.01
N ASP A 163 2.09 -14.46 -20.19
CA ASP A 163 2.85 -15.05 -21.29
C ASP A 163 1.99 -14.99 -22.57
N ALA A 164 2.20 -13.95 -23.38
CA ALA A 164 1.48 -13.76 -24.63
C ALA A 164 1.69 -14.91 -25.63
N ALA A 165 2.84 -15.60 -25.59
CA ALA A 165 3.12 -16.72 -26.49
C ALA A 165 2.34 -17.98 -26.11
N LYS A 166 2.04 -18.16 -24.81
CA LYS A 166 1.35 -19.35 -24.31
C LYS A 166 -0.09 -19.10 -23.84
N GLY A 167 -0.54 -17.86 -23.80
CA GLY A 167 -1.91 -17.47 -23.48
C GLY A 167 -2.31 -17.70 -22.02
N TYR A 168 -1.36 -17.72 -21.09
CA TYR A 168 -1.65 -17.89 -19.66
C TYR A 168 -0.79 -16.99 -18.78
N ARG A 169 -1.29 -16.69 -17.57
CA ARG A 169 -0.55 -15.94 -16.56
C ARG A 169 0.47 -16.82 -15.84
N VAL A 170 1.64 -16.26 -15.58
CA VAL A 170 2.79 -16.90 -14.95
C VAL A 170 3.30 -16.08 -13.78
N ASP A 171 3.94 -16.77 -12.85
CA ASP A 171 4.59 -16.21 -11.68
C ASP A 171 5.90 -16.96 -11.43
N TYR A 172 6.93 -16.29 -10.91
CA TYR A 172 8.18 -16.94 -10.49
C TYR A 172 8.09 -17.20 -9.00
N ARG A 173 7.77 -18.44 -8.62
CA ARG A 173 7.59 -18.81 -7.23
C ARG A 173 8.81 -19.55 -6.71
N PRO A 174 9.35 -19.15 -5.55
CA PRO A 174 10.38 -19.91 -4.90
C PRO A 174 9.75 -21.02 -4.06
N GLY A 175 10.39 -22.18 -4.02
CA GLY A 175 9.77 -23.38 -3.46
C GLY A 175 10.71 -24.56 -3.38
N TYR A 176 10.16 -25.70 -3.01
CA TYR A 176 10.88 -26.95 -2.86
C TYR A 176 10.19 -28.03 -3.68
N THR A 177 10.98 -28.98 -4.17
CA THR A 177 10.43 -30.26 -4.61
C THR A 177 10.21 -31.14 -3.38
N VAL A 178 9.00 -31.66 -3.23
CA VAL A 178 8.66 -32.58 -2.15
C VAL A 178 8.06 -33.85 -2.72
N GLN A 179 8.13 -34.92 -1.94
CA GLN A 179 7.56 -36.21 -2.26
C GLN A 179 6.53 -36.62 -1.20
N TYR A 180 5.34 -37.00 -1.63
CA TYR A 180 4.33 -37.60 -0.75
C TYR A 180 4.67 -39.07 -0.45
N ARG A 181 4.01 -39.66 0.56
CA ARG A 181 4.19 -41.08 0.91
C ARG A 181 3.88 -42.06 -0.23
N ASN A 182 3.07 -41.66 -1.21
CA ASN A 182 2.77 -42.46 -2.41
C ASN A 182 3.91 -42.44 -3.45
N GLY A 183 5.02 -41.73 -3.18
CA GLY A 183 6.17 -41.60 -4.08
C GLY A 183 6.04 -40.49 -5.12
N GLU A 184 4.93 -39.75 -5.13
CA GLU A 184 4.68 -38.71 -6.11
C GLU A 184 5.41 -37.42 -5.75
N GLU A 185 6.18 -36.88 -6.70
CA GLU A 185 6.97 -35.67 -6.53
C GLU A 185 6.28 -34.44 -7.13
N PHE A 186 6.28 -33.34 -6.37
CA PHE A 186 5.69 -32.08 -6.77
C PHE A 186 6.52 -30.89 -6.32
N PHE A 187 6.42 -29.79 -7.06
CA PHE A 187 6.93 -28.50 -6.61
C PHE A 187 5.87 -27.78 -5.80
N PHE A 188 6.19 -27.40 -4.56
CA PHE A 188 5.38 -26.50 -3.77
C PHE A 188 6.09 -25.17 -3.57
N ALA A 189 5.38 -24.09 -3.87
CA ALA A 189 5.81 -22.77 -3.47
C ALA A 189 5.94 -22.74 -1.95
N ALA A 190 7.03 -22.19 -1.45
CA ALA A 190 7.41 -22.44 -0.07
C ALA A 190 6.42 -21.89 0.96
N GLY A 191 5.60 -20.89 0.61
CA GLY A 191 4.48 -20.40 1.43
C GLY A 191 3.40 -21.43 1.79
N TYR A 192 3.40 -22.60 1.12
CA TYR A 192 2.47 -23.70 1.39
C TYR A 192 3.06 -24.83 2.23
N LEU A 193 4.29 -24.67 2.73
CA LEU A 193 4.98 -25.67 3.55
C LEU A 193 5.03 -25.26 5.03
N SER A 194 4.68 -26.20 5.90
CA SER A 194 4.88 -26.10 7.36
C SER A 194 5.66 -27.31 7.88
N ASP A 195 6.20 -27.21 9.09
CA ASP A 195 6.75 -28.38 9.79
C ASP A 195 5.63 -29.28 10.36
N GLU A 196 6.00 -30.40 10.98
CA GLU A 196 5.05 -31.34 11.61
C GLU A 196 4.39 -30.78 12.89
N ASP A 197 4.95 -29.71 13.48
CA ASP A 197 4.48 -29.07 14.72
C ASP A 197 3.60 -27.83 14.45
N ASP A 198 3.18 -27.62 13.19
CA ASP A 198 2.37 -26.50 12.70
C ASP A 198 3.01 -25.10 12.95
N ALA A 199 4.34 -25.04 13.05
CA ALA A 199 5.14 -23.83 13.13
C ALA A 199 5.83 -23.48 11.78
N PRO A 200 6.28 -22.23 11.62
CA PRO A 200 5.70 -21.23 10.73
C PRO A 200 5.91 -21.46 9.22
N THR A 201 4.90 -21.03 8.45
CA THR A 201 4.91 -20.84 6.98
C THR A 201 6.06 -19.91 6.53
N HIS A 202 7.11 -20.53 5.98
CA HIS A 202 8.21 -20.08 5.08
C HIS A 202 8.82 -18.66 5.11
N LEU A 203 8.17 -17.60 5.57
CA LEU A 203 8.71 -16.24 5.51
C LEU A 203 9.17 -15.75 6.88
N ARG A 204 10.47 -15.87 7.17
CA ARG A 204 11.14 -14.81 7.94
C ARG A 204 11.23 -13.60 7.01
N LEU A 205 10.22 -12.73 7.13
CA LEU A 205 10.00 -11.47 6.42
C LEU A 205 11.20 -10.96 5.60
N VAL A 206 10.94 -10.78 4.31
CA VAL A 206 11.61 -9.85 3.40
C VAL A 206 11.54 -8.43 4.01
N ALA A 207 12.31 -8.16 5.06
CA ALA A 207 12.66 -6.85 5.62
C ALA A 207 13.37 -7.03 6.98
N GLY A 208 14.67 -6.76 7.02
CA GLY A 208 15.34 -6.25 8.22
C GLY A 208 16.05 -7.28 9.10
N ARG A 209 17.38 -7.13 9.17
CA ARG A 209 18.29 -7.41 10.30
C ARG A 209 17.84 -8.51 11.29
N SER A 210 18.59 -9.62 11.27
CA SER A 210 19.06 -10.35 12.46
C SER A 210 18.13 -10.28 13.68
N THR A 211 17.10 -11.12 13.70
CA THR A 211 16.68 -11.72 14.96
C THR A 211 17.53 -12.98 15.17
N GLN A 212 18.77 -12.76 15.62
CA GLN A 212 19.36 -13.66 16.58
C GLN A 212 18.33 -13.82 17.70
N ALA A 213 17.49 -14.84 17.58
CA ALA A 213 16.82 -15.40 18.73
C ALA A 213 17.96 -15.83 19.65
N ALA A 214 18.10 -15.11 20.76
CA ALA A 214 19.00 -15.46 21.83
C ALA A 214 18.85 -16.95 22.09
N ARG A 215 19.95 -17.69 21.91
CA ARG A 215 20.01 -19.09 22.33
C ARG A 215 19.65 -19.11 23.82
N PRO A 216 18.62 -19.85 24.25
CA PRO A 216 18.53 -20.21 25.65
C PRO A 216 19.76 -21.04 25.99
N MET A 217 20.41 -20.71 27.10
CA MET A 217 21.48 -21.50 27.69
C MET A 217 21.05 -22.97 27.75
N MET A 218 21.79 -23.85 27.09
CA MET A 218 21.90 -25.23 27.54
C MET A 218 23.36 -25.54 27.82
N GLU A 219 23.60 -25.74 29.10
CA GLU A 219 24.61 -26.60 29.71
C GLU A 219 25.18 -27.62 28.73
N PHE A 220 26.50 -27.57 28.51
CA PHE A 220 27.25 -28.78 28.23
C PHE A 220 27.88 -29.24 29.54
N ARG A 221 27.29 -30.31 30.07
CA ARG A 221 27.91 -31.26 30.98
C ARG A 221 29.27 -31.68 30.43
N GLU A 222 30.20 -31.94 31.32
CA GLU A 222 30.86 -33.24 31.26
C GLU A 222 31.31 -33.70 32.64
N ARG A 223 30.88 -34.93 32.91
CA ARG A 223 31.26 -35.78 34.03
C ARG A 223 32.54 -36.50 33.62
N GLU A 224 33.30 -36.87 34.64
CA GLU A 224 34.30 -37.95 34.66
C GLU A 224 35.67 -37.65 34.03
N ARG A 225 36.71 -37.56 34.87
CA ARG A 225 37.57 -38.70 35.25
C ARG A 225 38.70 -38.26 36.20
N MET A 226 38.82 -39.01 37.31
CA MET A 226 39.95 -39.08 38.27
C MET A 226 40.20 -37.88 39.18
#